data_AF-A0AAU6A449-F1
#
_entry.id   AF-A0AAU6A449-F1
#
_cell.length_a   1.000
_cell.length_b   1.000
_cell.length_c   1.000
_cell.angle_alpha   90.00
_cell.angle_beta   90.00
_cell.angle_gamma   90.00
#
_symmetry.space_group_name_H-M   'P 1'
#
loop_
_entity.id
_entity.type
_entity.pdbx_description
1 polymer ?
#
loop_
_entity_poly.entity_id
_entity_poly.type
_entity_poly.pdbx_seq_one_letter_code
_entity_poly.pdbx_strand_id
1 'polypeptide(L)'
;MILSSTTLAAGAGSPVVAALSGAVTAALALLGIRHGRQVFAWMKKNRDTDDNAKDLDDADSYLKETFEKLCELAQKPCRAAHLAPLRRLRNLIKASADQLEVIRTELHDVTDHFEGYLATGLPQLTNPARVPQTELDTHMERAMKQEHARMELERAVSRAQQRIRFLRKA
;
A
#
# COMPACT_ATOMS: atom_id res chain seq x y z
N MET A 1 78.50 -26.78 -21.96
CA MET A 1 77.37 -25.83 -22.09
C MET A 1 76.35 -26.45 -23.04
N ILE A 2 75.25 -26.97 -22.51
CA ILE A 2 74.11 -27.45 -23.29
C ILE A 2 73.08 -26.32 -23.23
N LEU A 3 72.96 -25.52 -24.28
CA LEU A 3 71.82 -24.61 -24.42
C LEU A 3 70.67 -25.42 -25.03
N SER A 4 69.80 -25.92 -24.15
CA SER A 4 68.48 -26.43 -24.54
C SER A 4 67.67 -25.27 -25.12
N SER A 5 67.53 -25.26 -26.44
CA SER A 5 66.55 -24.41 -27.13
C SER A 5 65.19 -25.08 -26.97
N THR A 6 64.41 -24.64 -25.98
CA THR A 6 62.97 -24.88 -25.94
C THR A 6 62.34 -24.07 -27.06
N THR A 7 62.27 -24.67 -28.26
CA THR A 7 61.33 -24.22 -29.29
C THR A 7 59.93 -24.40 -28.72
N LEU A 8 59.39 -23.32 -28.17
CA LEU A 8 57.96 -23.15 -28.01
C LEU A 8 57.33 -23.46 -29.37
N ALA A 9 56.70 -24.63 -29.47
CA ALA A 9 55.80 -24.97 -30.55
C ALA A 9 54.57 -24.06 -30.44
N ALA A 10 54.75 -22.79 -30.81
CA ALA A 10 53.66 -21.90 -31.15
C ALA A 10 53.15 -22.39 -32.51
N GLY A 11 52.27 -23.40 -32.47
CA GLY A 11 51.50 -23.79 -33.64
C GLY A 11 50.85 -22.53 -34.20
N ALA A 12 51.21 -22.18 -35.44
CA ALA A 12 50.64 -21.04 -36.14
C ALA A 12 49.14 -21.30 -36.34
N GLY A 13 48.33 -20.87 -35.37
CA GLY A 13 46.88 -20.87 -35.49
C GLY A 13 46.52 -20.00 -36.68
N SER A 14 45.83 -20.58 -37.66
CA SER A 14 45.37 -19.83 -38.83
C SER A 14 44.63 -18.57 -38.36
N PRO A 15 44.94 -17.37 -38.89
CA PRO A 15 44.27 -16.12 -38.50
C PRO A 15 42.76 -16.20 -38.70
N VAL A 16 42.31 -17.09 -39.60
CA VAL A 16 40.89 -17.42 -39.82
C VAL A 16 40.26 -18.05 -38.58
N VAL A 17 40.96 -18.94 -37.86
CA VAL A 17 40.45 -19.59 -36.65
C VAL A 17 40.35 -18.58 -35.49
N ALA A 18 41.34 -17.69 -35.36
CA ALA A 18 41.31 -16.62 -34.37
C ALA A 18 40.21 -15.58 -34.66
N ALA A 19 39.98 -15.25 -35.94
CA ALA A 19 38.89 -14.36 -36.34
C ALA A 19 37.52 -14.98 -36.08
N LEU A 20 37.34 -16.28 -36.39
CA LEU A 20 36.08 -16.99 -36.14
C LEU A 20 35.80 -17.15 -34.64
N SER A 21 36.81 -17.50 -33.83
CA SER A 21 36.64 -17.59 -32.37
C SER A 21 36.33 -16.23 -31.75
N GLY A 22 37.01 -15.16 -32.17
CA GLY A 22 36.72 -13.80 -31.76
C GLY A 22 35.29 -13.34 -32.12
N ALA A 23 34.83 -13.66 -33.32
CA ALA A 23 33.46 -13.36 -33.76
C ALA A 23 32.41 -14.11 -32.92
N VAL A 24 32.64 -15.39 -32.61
CA VAL A 24 31.76 -16.19 -31.74
C VAL A 24 31.74 -15.62 -30.32
N THR A 25 32.89 -15.29 -29.74
CA THR A 25 32.95 -14.69 -28.40
C THR A 25 32.25 -13.33 -28.36
N ALA A 26 32.45 -12.48 -29.38
CA ALA A 26 31.76 -11.19 -29.48
C ALA A 26 30.24 -11.36 -29.62
N ALA A 27 29.78 -12.31 -30.43
CA ALA A 27 28.36 -12.62 -30.57
C ALA A 27 27.74 -13.12 -29.26
N LEU A 28 28.43 -14.02 -28.56
CA LEU A 28 28.01 -14.51 -27.24
C LEU A 28 27.98 -13.39 -26.20
N ALA A 29 28.96 -12.50 -26.19
CA ALA A 29 28.98 -11.35 -25.30
C ALA A 29 27.81 -10.39 -25.56
N LEU A 30 27.51 -10.09 -26.83
CA LEU A 30 26.37 -9.25 -27.22
C LEU A 30 25.02 -9.89 -26.83
N LEU A 31 24.87 -11.19 -27.06
CA LEU A 31 23.68 -11.94 -26.63
C LEU A 31 23.56 -11.94 -25.11
N GLY A 32 24.66 -12.16 -24.39
CA GLY A 32 24.71 -12.12 -22.92
C GLY A 32 24.29 -10.75 -22.36
N ILE A 33 24.79 -9.65 -22.94
CA ILE A 33 24.40 -8.28 -22.55
C ILE A 33 22.91 -8.04 -22.83
N ARG A 34 22.41 -8.43 -24.00
CA ARG A 34 20.99 -8.24 -24.37
C ARG A 34 20.08 -9.05 -23.45
N HIS A 35 20.43 -10.30 -23.20
CA HIS A 35 19.67 -11.19 -22.32
C HIS A 35 19.72 -10.70 -20.87
N GLY A 36 20.89 -10.23 -20.40
CA GLY A 36 21.02 -9.61 -19.08
C GLY A 36 20.11 -8.40 -18.93
N ARG A 37 20.08 -7.49 -19.91
CA ARG A 37 19.16 -6.33 -19.89
C ARG A 37 17.69 -6.74 -19.86
N GLN A 38 17.31 -7.79 -20.60
CA GLN A 38 15.95 -8.32 -20.57
C GLN A 38 15.59 -8.92 -19.20
N VAL A 39 16.49 -9.70 -18.59
CA VAL A 39 16.28 -10.29 -17.26
C VAL A 39 16.18 -9.20 -16.19
N PHE A 40 17.04 -8.18 -16.24
CA PHE A 40 16.97 -7.04 -15.32
C PHE A 40 15.66 -6.25 -15.48
N ALA A 41 15.23 -6.00 -16.72
CA ALA A 41 13.96 -5.32 -16.98
C ALA A 41 12.77 -6.12 -16.45
N TRP A 42 12.77 -7.44 -16.67
CA TRP A 42 11.76 -8.34 -16.13
C TRP A 42 11.78 -8.40 -14.60
N MET A 43 12.95 -8.52 -13.99
CA MET A 43 13.12 -8.55 -12.54
C MET A 43 12.66 -7.25 -11.89
N LYS A 44 12.98 -6.10 -12.50
CA LYS A 44 12.49 -4.80 -12.06
C LYS A 44 10.97 -4.73 -12.14
N LYS A 45 10.38 -5.13 -13.27
CA LYS A 45 8.92 -5.15 -13.45
C LYS A 45 8.22 -6.03 -12.40
N ASN A 46 8.75 -7.21 -12.12
CA ASN A 46 8.18 -8.10 -11.09
C ASN A 46 8.28 -7.48 -9.71
N ARG A 47 9.42 -6.87 -9.37
CA ARG A 47 9.59 -6.18 -8.10
C ARG A 47 8.61 -5.02 -7.93
N ASP A 48 8.45 -4.20 -8.97
CA ASP A 48 7.46 -3.10 -8.96
C ASP A 48 6.03 -3.65 -8.79
N THR A 49 5.75 -4.85 -9.32
CA THR A 49 4.45 -5.52 -9.17
C THR A 49 4.24 -6.06 -7.75
N ASP A 50 5.27 -6.67 -7.17
CA ASP A 50 5.26 -7.18 -5.78
C ASP A 50 5.13 -6.02 -4.78
N ASP A 51 5.85 -4.92 -4.99
CA ASP A 51 5.79 -3.73 -4.14
C ASP A 51 4.36 -3.13 -4.18
N ASN A 52 3.75 -2.99 -5.37
CA ASN A 52 2.35 -2.55 -5.49
C ASN A 52 1.35 -3.50 -4.81
N ALA A 53 1.59 -4.82 -4.91
CA ALA A 53 0.73 -5.82 -4.26
C ALA A 53 0.81 -5.72 -2.73
N LYS A 54 2.00 -5.44 -2.20
CA LYS A 54 2.24 -5.21 -0.78
C LYS A 54 1.55 -3.94 -0.29
N ASP A 55 1.68 -2.83 -1.01
CA ASP A 55 1.04 -1.57 -0.64
C ASP A 55 -0.50 -1.71 -0.60
N LEU A 56 -1.07 -2.47 -1.54
CA LEU A 56 -2.49 -2.85 -1.53
C LEU A 56 -2.89 -3.71 -0.31
N ASP A 57 -1.99 -4.54 0.21
CA ASP A 57 -2.23 -5.35 1.41
C ASP A 57 -2.16 -4.53 2.70
N ASP A 58 -1.20 -3.61 2.78
CA ASP A 58 -1.11 -2.66 3.89
C ASP A 58 -2.38 -1.78 3.96
N ALA A 59 -2.87 -1.29 2.81
CA ALA A 59 -4.12 -0.54 2.74
C ALA A 59 -5.35 -1.38 3.17
N ASP A 60 -5.46 -2.64 2.73
CA ASP A 60 -6.53 -3.56 3.14
C ASP A 60 -6.49 -3.83 4.65
N SER A 61 -5.28 -3.99 5.22
CA SER A 61 -5.05 -4.18 6.65
C SER A 61 -5.57 -2.98 7.46
N TYR A 62 -5.23 -1.75 7.06
CA TYR A 62 -5.72 -0.54 7.76
C TYR A 62 -7.25 -0.38 7.66
N LEU A 63 -7.85 -0.75 6.53
CA LEU A 63 -9.30 -0.74 6.36
C LEU A 63 -9.99 -1.79 7.24
N LYS A 64 -9.39 -2.99 7.40
CA LYS A 64 -9.90 -4.02 8.33
C LYS A 64 -9.80 -3.57 9.78
N GLU A 65 -8.66 -3.02 10.19
CA GLU A 65 -8.50 -2.47 11.55
C GLU A 65 -9.51 -1.34 11.81
N THR A 66 -9.77 -0.50 10.81
CA THR A 66 -10.82 0.52 10.88
C THR A 66 -12.18 -0.09 11.10
N PHE A 67 -12.56 -1.10 10.31
CA PHE A 67 -13.84 -1.78 10.44
C PHE A 67 -14.01 -2.40 11.83
N GLU A 68 -13.00 -3.10 12.34
CA GLU A 68 -13.00 -3.66 13.69
C GLU A 68 -13.23 -2.60 14.76
N LYS A 69 -12.53 -1.45 14.67
CA LYS A 69 -12.72 -0.33 15.60
C LYS A 69 -14.11 0.29 15.49
N LEU A 70 -14.69 0.37 14.30
CA LEU A 70 -16.08 0.85 14.13
C LEU A 70 -17.10 -0.11 14.72
N CYS A 71 -16.83 -1.42 14.70
CA CYS A 71 -17.65 -2.42 15.39
C CYS A 71 -17.53 -2.32 16.92
N GLU A 72 -16.32 -2.10 17.46
CA GLU A 72 -16.11 -1.90 18.90
C GLU A 72 -16.85 -0.66 19.45
N LEU A 73 -16.90 0.39 18.64
CA LEU A 73 -17.54 1.67 18.97
C LEU A 73 -19.03 1.71 18.61
N ALA A 74 -19.56 0.65 18.01
CA ALA A 74 -20.97 0.58 17.64
C ALA A 74 -21.87 0.70 18.89
N GLN A 75 -23.00 1.40 18.73
CA GLN A 75 -24.04 1.53 19.76
C GLN A 75 -23.59 2.24 21.07
N LYS A 76 -22.37 2.78 21.11
CA LYS A 76 -21.83 3.53 22.26
C LYS A 76 -21.56 4.98 21.83
N PRO A 77 -22.27 5.97 22.40
CA PRO A 77 -21.96 7.37 22.15
C PRO A 77 -20.52 7.66 22.62
N CYS A 78 -19.66 8.04 21.67
CA CYS A 78 -18.23 8.15 21.91
C CYS A 78 -17.80 9.61 22.07
N ARG A 79 -17.04 9.87 23.13
CA ARG A 79 -16.38 11.16 23.35
C ARG A 79 -15.17 11.28 22.43
N ALA A 80 -14.73 12.53 22.20
CA ALA A 80 -13.55 12.82 21.39
C ALA A 80 -12.29 12.02 21.80
N ALA A 81 -12.11 11.74 23.10
CA ALA A 81 -10.99 10.93 23.60
C ALA A 81 -11.03 9.46 23.11
N HIS A 82 -12.22 8.85 23.04
CA HIS A 82 -12.38 7.48 22.56
C HIS A 82 -12.17 7.37 21.04
N LEU A 83 -12.30 8.48 20.33
CA LEU A 83 -12.05 8.58 18.89
C LEU A 83 -10.57 8.86 18.56
N ALA A 84 -9.70 9.09 19.55
CA ALA A 84 -8.29 9.39 19.31
C ALA A 84 -7.54 8.27 18.52
N PRO A 85 -7.75 6.96 18.79
CA PRO A 85 -7.09 5.89 18.03
C PRO A 85 -7.44 5.92 16.53
N LEU A 86 -8.65 6.34 16.18
CA LEU A 86 -9.11 6.44 14.79
C LEU A 86 -8.34 7.50 13.98
N ARG A 87 -7.76 8.52 14.64
CA ARG A 87 -6.92 9.52 13.96
C ARG A 87 -5.65 8.91 13.38
N ARG A 88 -5.07 7.91 14.06
CA ARG A 88 -3.90 7.19 13.56
C ARG A 88 -4.24 6.46 12.27
N LEU A 89 -5.35 5.71 12.26
CA LEU A 89 -5.82 4.96 11.09
C LEU A 89 -6.13 5.88 9.92
N ARG A 90 -6.81 7.00 10.17
CA ARG A 90 -7.06 8.05 9.17
C ARG A 90 -5.76 8.52 8.51
N ASN A 91 -4.71 8.76 9.29
CA ASN A 91 -3.44 9.24 8.75
C ASN A 91 -2.70 8.17 7.93
N LEU A 92 -2.77 6.90 8.35
CA LEU A 92 -2.21 5.79 7.58
C LEU A 92 -2.94 5.62 6.25
N ILE A 93 -4.27 5.63 6.26
CA ILE A 93 -5.10 5.53 5.05
C ILE A 93 -4.83 6.70 4.10
N LYS A 94 -4.70 7.92 4.64
CA LYS A 94 -4.34 9.11 3.83
C LYS A 94 -2.98 8.95 3.17
N ALA A 95 -1.97 8.49 3.90
CA ALA A 95 -0.64 8.26 3.33
C ALA A 95 -0.68 7.19 2.22
N SER A 96 -1.46 6.12 2.41
CA SER A 96 -1.69 5.11 1.37
C SER A 96 -2.43 5.68 0.15
N ALA A 97 -3.37 6.61 0.32
CA ALA A 97 -4.08 7.27 -0.79
C ALA A 97 -3.14 8.08 -1.69
N ASP A 98 -2.15 8.74 -1.10
CA ASP A 98 -1.17 9.53 -1.84
C ASP A 98 -0.26 8.62 -2.69
N GLN A 99 0.04 7.41 -2.21
CA GLN A 99 0.92 6.43 -2.85
C GLN A 99 0.21 5.55 -3.90
N LEU A 100 -1.04 5.14 -3.63
CA LEU A 100 -1.77 4.19 -4.47
C LEU A 100 -2.75 4.88 -5.42
N GLU A 101 -2.28 5.23 -6.62
CA GLU A 101 -3.11 5.94 -7.62
C GLU A 101 -4.39 5.17 -8.00
N VAL A 102 -4.33 3.84 -8.02
CA VAL A 102 -5.43 2.97 -8.52
C VAL A 102 -6.64 2.93 -7.58
N ILE A 103 -6.44 3.22 -6.28
CA ILE A 103 -7.50 3.27 -5.25
C ILE A 103 -7.55 4.62 -4.52
N ARG A 104 -6.86 5.63 -5.04
CA ARG A 104 -6.72 6.95 -4.40
C ARG A 104 -8.09 7.56 -4.10
N THR A 105 -9.02 7.47 -5.05
CA THR A 105 -10.37 8.02 -4.91
C THR A 105 -11.13 7.40 -3.75
N GLU A 106 -11.10 6.08 -3.61
CA GLU A 106 -11.80 5.34 -2.57
C GLU A 106 -11.17 5.57 -1.20
N LEU A 107 -9.83 5.67 -1.12
CA LEU A 107 -9.14 5.96 0.14
C LEU A 107 -9.34 7.42 0.60
N HIS A 108 -9.46 8.38 -0.33
CA HIS A 108 -9.85 9.75 0.02
C HIS A 108 -11.29 9.81 0.53
N ASP A 109 -12.23 9.14 -0.12
CA ASP A 109 -13.63 9.04 0.34
C ASP A 109 -13.70 8.52 1.79
N VAL A 110 -12.94 7.46 2.09
CA VAL A 110 -12.81 6.94 3.47
C VAL A 110 -12.22 7.98 4.42
N THR A 111 -11.19 8.71 4.00
CA THR A 111 -10.54 9.76 4.82
C THR A 111 -11.50 10.91 5.14
N ASP A 112 -12.32 11.33 4.17
CA ASP A 112 -13.30 12.41 4.32
C ASP A 112 -14.42 11.98 5.28
N HIS A 113 -14.92 10.75 5.14
CA HIS A 113 -15.89 10.19 6.08
C HIS A 113 -15.31 10.02 7.49
N PHE A 114 -14.01 9.74 7.61
CA PHE A 114 -13.31 9.72 8.89
C PHE A 114 -13.34 11.10 9.56
N GLU A 115 -13.04 12.16 8.82
CA GLU A 115 -13.08 13.53 9.35
C GLU A 115 -14.49 13.91 9.80
N GLY A 116 -15.50 13.55 8.99
CA GLY A 116 -16.90 13.69 9.35
C GLY A 116 -17.24 13.00 10.68
N TYR A 117 -16.86 11.72 10.84
CA TYR A 117 -17.11 10.98 12.07
C TYR A 117 -16.35 11.55 13.27
N LEU A 118 -15.07 11.90 13.11
CA LEU A 118 -14.27 12.49 14.19
C LEU A 118 -14.83 13.84 14.68
N ALA A 119 -15.45 14.62 13.79
CA ALA A 119 -16.12 15.88 14.14
C ALA A 119 -17.39 15.68 14.98
N THR A 120 -17.98 14.48 14.99
CA THR A 120 -19.18 14.17 15.80
C THR A 120 -18.87 13.79 17.26
N GLY A 121 -17.60 13.84 17.68
CA GLY A 121 -17.20 13.50 19.05
C GLY A 121 -17.97 14.28 20.11
N LEU A 122 -18.63 13.56 21.03
CA LEU A 122 -19.46 14.20 22.04
C LEU A 122 -18.63 14.96 23.09
N PRO A 123 -19.08 16.14 23.54
CA PRO A 123 -18.44 16.87 24.63
C PRO A 123 -18.55 16.10 25.96
N GLN A 124 -17.62 16.35 26.88
CA GLN A 124 -17.73 15.82 28.24
C GLN A 124 -18.94 16.44 28.94
N LEU A 125 -19.84 15.61 29.48
CA LEU A 125 -20.87 16.11 30.39
C LEU A 125 -20.20 16.44 31.73
N THR A 126 -20.23 17.73 32.09
CA THR A 126 -19.57 18.26 33.29
C THR A 126 -20.36 17.99 34.58
N ASN A 127 -21.66 17.63 34.50
CA ASN A 127 -22.47 17.22 35.65
C ASN A 127 -23.69 16.37 35.25
N PRO A 128 -23.71 15.05 35.52
CA PRO A 128 -24.82 14.18 35.14
C PRO A 128 -26.06 14.26 36.06
N ALA A 129 -26.00 15.00 37.16
CA ALA A 129 -27.01 14.92 38.23
C ALA A 129 -28.34 15.66 37.94
N ARG A 130 -28.36 16.64 37.03
CA ARG A 130 -29.57 17.36 36.59
C ARG A 130 -29.35 17.87 35.17
N VAL A 131 -29.62 17.03 34.17
CA VAL A 131 -29.65 17.44 32.77
C VAL A 131 -31.09 17.86 32.43
N PRO A 132 -31.36 19.12 32.07
CA PRO A 132 -32.69 19.54 31.62
C PRO A 132 -33.09 18.79 30.33
N GLN A 133 -34.40 18.60 30.13
CA GLN A 133 -34.92 17.81 29.00
C GLN A 133 -34.41 18.30 27.63
N THR A 134 -34.28 19.61 27.46
CA THR A 134 -33.75 20.22 26.23
C THR A 134 -32.30 19.83 25.96
N GLU A 135 -31.47 19.71 27.00
CA GLU A 135 -30.09 19.21 26.87
C GLU A 135 -30.08 17.73 26.51
N LEU A 136 -30.99 16.92 27.08
CA LEU A 136 -31.14 15.51 26.73
C LEU A 136 -31.47 15.32 25.24
N ASP A 137 -32.42 16.10 24.72
CA ASP A 137 -32.81 16.06 23.30
C ASP A 137 -31.62 16.42 22.38
N THR A 138 -30.85 17.46 22.72
CA THR A 138 -29.63 17.80 21.96
C THR A 138 -28.54 16.73 22.03
N HIS A 139 -28.43 16.02 23.16
CA HIS A 139 -27.49 14.91 23.32
C HIS A 139 -27.91 13.71 22.46
N MET A 140 -29.20 13.40 22.41
CA MET A 140 -29.74 12.36 21.53
C MET A 140 -29.52 12.71 20.06
N GLU A 141 -29.80 13.94 19.64
CA GLU A 141 -29.57 14.37 18.25
C GLU A 141 -28.10 14.24 17.85
N ARG A 142 -27.17 14.64 18.73
CA ARG A 142 -25.73 14.46 18.48
C ARG A 142 -25.31 12.99 18.42
N ALA A 143 -25.86 12.14 19.29
CA ALA A 143 -25.59 10.71 19.26
C ALA A 143 -26.12 10.06 17.97
N MET A 144 -27.29 10.48 17.48
CA MET A 144 -27.83 10.04 16.19
C MET A 144 -26.95 10.49 15.02
N LYS A 145 -26.47 11.73 15.03
CA LYS A 145 -25.52 12.24 14.02
C LYS A 145 -24.21 11.46 14.04
N GLN A 146 -23.70 11.12 15.21
CA GLN A 146 -22.51 10.30 15.37
C GLN A 146 -22.71 8.89 14.78
N GLU A 147 -23.83 8.24 15.08
CA GLU A 147 -24.14 6.91 14.55
C GLU A 147 -24.34 6.94 13.03
N HIS A 148 -25.00 7.99 12.50
CA HIS A 148 -25.12 8.18 11.06
C HIS A 148 -23.74 8.32 10.39
N ALA A 149 -22.86 9.16 10.94
CA ALA A 149 -21.49 9.31 10.43
C ALA A 149 -20.66 8.02 10.53
N ARG A 150 -20.88 7.21 11.58
CA ARG A 150 -20.28 5.87 11.71
C ARG A 150 -20.70 4.95 10.56
N MET A 151 -22.00 4.91 10.25
CA MET A 151 -22.55 4.10 9.17
C MET A 151 -22.05 4.54 7.79
N GLU A 152 -21.94 5.84 7.53
CA GLU A 152 -21.38 6.34 6.27
C GLU A 152 -19.90 5.95 6.11
N LEU A 153 -19.10 6.07 7.17
CA LEU A 153 -17.72 5.61 7.18
C LEU A 153 -17.61 4.09 6.95
N GLU A 154 -18.46 3.29 7.60
CA GLU A 154 -18.51 1.83 7.41
C GLU A 154 -18.79 1.45 5.95
N ARG A 155 -19.72 2.17 5.29
CA ARG A 155 -20.02 1.97 3.87
C ARG A 155 -18.84 2.34 2.98
N ALA A 156 -18.17 3.45 3.25
CA ALA A 156 -16.99 3.88 2.50
C ALA A 156 -15.85 2.85 2.62
N VAL A 157 -15.58 2.36 3.83
CA VAL A 157 -14.59 1.30 4.10
C VAL A 157 -14.93 0.03 3.33
N SER A 158 -16.20 -0.38 3.34
CA SER A 158 -16.67 -1.56 2.60
C SER A 158 -16.48 -1.41 1.10
N ARG A 159 -16.76 -0.22 0.52
CA ARG A 159 -16.52 0.07 -0.90
C ARG A 159 -15.04 -0.01 -1.24
N ALA A 160 -14.17 0.59 -0.43
CA ALA A 160 -12.72 0.54 -0.63
C ALA A 160 -12.18 -0.91 -0.57
N GLN A 161 -12.63 -1.71 0.40
CA GLN A 161 -12.26 -3.13 0.48
C GLN A 161 -12.73 -3.93 -0.74
N GLN A 162 -13.95 -3.68 -1.24
CA GLN A 162 -14.44 -4.31 -2.47
C GLN A 162 -13.59 -3.94 -3.67
N ARG A 163 -13.17 -2.67 -3.77
CA ARG A 163 -12.26 -2.20 -4.82
C ARG A 163 -10.91 -2.91 -4.78
N ILE A 164 -10.29 -3.03 -3.60
CA ILE A 164 -9.04 -3.77 -3.42
C ILE A 164 -9.20 -5.23 -3.85
N ARG A 165 -10.29 -5.90 -3.44
CA ARG A 165 -10.58 -7.28 -3.86
C ARG A 165 -10.75 -7.42 -5.37
N PHE A 166 -11.33 -6.42 -6.04
CA PHE A 166 -11.44 -6.40 -7.49
C PHE A 166 -10.06 -6.28 -8.15
N LEU A 167 -9.21 -5.36 -7.67
CA LEU A 167 -7.86 -5.15 -8.21
C LEU A 167 -6.93 -6.35 -8.01
N ARG A 168 -7.11 -7.13 -6.93
CA ARG A 168 -6.37 -8.38 -6.73
C ARG A 168 -6.71 -9.48 -7.74
N LYS A 169 -7.89 -9.41 -8.37
CA LYS A 169 -8.38 -10.42 -9.32
C LYS A 169 -8.13 -10.04 -10.78
N ALA A 170 -7.81 -8.78 -11.04
CA ALA A 170 -7.53 -8.23 -12.37
C ALA A 170 -6.06 -8.44 -12.73
#